data_AF-A0A966U8C9-F1
#
_entry.id   AF-A0A966U8C9-F1
#
_cell.length_a   1.000
_cell.length_b   1.000
_cell.length_c   1.000
_cell.angle_alpha   90.00
_cell.angle_beta   90.00
_cell.angle_gamma   90.00
#
_symmetry.space_group_name_H-M   'P 1'
#
loop_
_entity.id
_entity.type
_entity.pdbx_description
1 polymer ?
#
loop_
_entity_poly.entity_id
_entity_poly.type
_entity_poly.pdbx_seq_one_letter_code
_entity_poly.pdbx_strand_id
1 'polypeptide(L)'
;MRHFAGFIATLTVSTGLANTNALQRTEAVQSGLYRCHQAAQVMVKSIAPDQSSIVIQFKGKDYLLFAIDTDTGALRYQDPRSGITWIKIPLKSMLLDSRLGRQLANDCRL
;
A
#
# COMPACT_ATOMS: atom_id res chain seq x y z
N MET A 1 68.02 -19.76 1.12
CA MET A 1 67.18 -18.78 1.83
C MET A 1 65.77 -18.84 1.26
N ARG A 2 64.81 -19.23 2.13
CA ARG A 2 63.36 -18.94 2.15
C ARG A 2 62.49 -19.06 0.87
N HIS A 3 61.59 -20.04 0.94
CA HIS A 3 60.33 -20.20 0.20
C HIS A 3 59.45 -18.93 0.18
N PHE A 4 58.68 -18.74 -0.89
CA PHE A 4 57.34 -18.14 -0.79
C PHE A 4 56.38 -18.85 -1.75
N ALA A 5 55.44 -19.57 -1.15
CA ALA A 5 54.28 -20.15 -1.82
C ALA A 5 53.29 -19.02 -2.14
N GLY A 6 52.92 -18.87 -3.41
CA GLY A 6 51.89 -17.93 -3.86
C GLY A 6 50.51 -18.57 -3.71
N PHE A 7 49.79 -18.17 -2.67
CA PHE A 7 48.42 -18.59 -2.38
C PHE A 7 47.46 -18.06 -3.46
N ILE A 8 46.64 -18.94 -4.04
CA ILE A 8 45.53 -18.59 -4.92
C ILE A 8 44.42 -17.98 -4.04
N ALA A 9 44.18 -16.68 -4.14
CA ALA A 9 43.05 -16.05 -3.47
C ALA A 9 41.78 -16.34 -4.28
N THR A 10 41.03 -17.36 -3.85
CA THR A 10 39.65 -17.60 -4.28
C THR A 10 38.79 -16.40 -3.91
N LEU A 11 38.24 -15.69 -4.90
CA LEU A 11 37.20 -14.68 -4.68
C LEU A 11 35.89 -15.40 -4.31
N THR A 12 35.59 -15.49 -3.03
CA THR A 12 34.25 -15.88 -2.58
C THR A 12 33.26 -14.80 -3.00
N VAL A 13 32.33 -15.14 -3.88
CA VAL A 13 31.14 -14.33 -4.11
C VAL A 13 30.38 -14.27 -2.79
N SER A 14 30.41 -13.14 -2.12
CA SER A 14 29.50 -12.86 -1.01
C SER A 14 28.10 -12.76 -1.59
N THR A 15 27.34 -13.86 -1.60
CA THR A 15 25.89 -13.78 -1.73
C THR A 15 25.39 -13.07 -0.48
N GLY A 16 25.16 -11.77 -0.60
CA GLY A 16 24.50 -10.99 0.43
C GLY A 16 23.15 -11.63 0.71
N LEU A 17 23.03 -12.28 1.87
CA LEU A 17 21.75 -12.69 2.42
C LEU A 17 20.94 -11.41 2.63
N ALA A 18 19.91 -11.20 1.82
CA ALA A 18 18.94 -10.16 2.06
C ALA A 18 18.24 -10.49 3.38
N ASN A 19 18.60 -9.76 4.43
CA ASN A 19 17.96 -9.84 5.74
C ASN A 19 16.47 -9.51 5.54
N THR A 20 15.59 -10.50 5.59
CA THR A 20 14.13 -10.32 5.43
C THR A 20 13.51 -9.75 6.70
N ASN A 21 13.91 -8.54 7.07
CA ASN A 21 13.20 -7.69 8.03
C ASN A 21 12.53 -6.52 7.30
N ALA A 22 11.86 -6.82 6.17
CA ALA A 22 10.96 -5.91 5.47
C ALA A 22 9.58 -5.87 6.17
N LEU A 23 9.57 -5.54 7.47
CA LEU A 23 8.34 -5.49 8.24
C LEU A 23 7.68 -4.12 8.04
N GLN A 24 6.51 -4.15 7.39
CA GLN A 24 5.43 -3.14 7.47
C GLN A 24 5.56 -1.83 6.67
N ARG A 25 6.16 -1.82 5.47
CA ARG A 25 5.95 -0.68 4.55
C ARG A 25 4.56 -0.80 3.90
N THR A 26 3.76 0.26 3.99
CA THR A 26 2.52 0.37 3.22
C THR A 26 2.86 0.44 1.73
N GLU A 27 2.42 -0.56 0.96
CA GLU A 27 2.53 -0.54 -0.49
C GLU A 27 1.54 0.46 -1.10
N ALA A 28 1.91 0.98 -2.28
CA ALA A 28 1.07 1.84 -3.08
C ALA A 28 -0.31 1.22 -3.39
N VAL A 29 -1.31 2.06 -3.66
CA VAL A 29 -2.64 1.56 -4.05
C VAL A 29 -2.54 0.95 -5.46
N GLN A 30 -3.23 -0.17 -5.65
CA GLN A 30 -3.37 -0.86 -6.94
C GLN A 30 -4.80 -0.73 -7.44
N SER A 31 -5.00 -0.69 -8.76
CA SER A 31 -6.34 -0.67 -9.37
C SER A 31 -6.99 -2.06 -9.34
N GLY A 32 -8.32 -2.09 -9.38
CA GLY A 32 -9.11 -3.32 -9.43
C GLY A 32 -10.14 -3.46 -8.31
N LEU A 33 -10.77 -4.63 -8.24
CA LEU A 33 -11.89 -4.91 -7.35
C LEU A 33 -11.39 -5.42 -6.00
N TYR A 34 -11.43 -4.56 -4.98
CA TYR A 34 -11.15 -4.95 -3.62
C TYR A 34 -12.37 -5.63 -3.01
N ARG A 35 -12.18 -6.87 -2.56
CA ARG A 35 -13.14 -7.64 -1.78
C ARG A 35 -12.87 -7.40 -0.30
N CYS A 36 -13.91 -7.03 0.42
CA CYS A 36 -13.84 -6.64 1.81
C CYS A 36 -14.61 -7.63 2.69
N HIS A 37 -14.43 -7.52 4.00
CA HIS A 37 -15.25 -8.25 4.97
C HIS A 37 -16.75 -7.97 4.76
N GLN A 38 -17.61 -8.93 5.16
CA GLN A 38 -19.08 -8.86 5.00
C GLN A 38 -19.56 -8.64 3.55
N ALA A 39 -18.82 -9.19 2.57
CA ALA A 39 -19.15 -9.12 1.14
C ALA A 39 -19.24 -7.70 0.56
N ALA A 40 -18.72 -6.69 1.26
CA ALA A 40 -18.55 -5.36 0.69
C ALA A 40 -17.49 -5.39 -0.42
N GLN A 41 -17.64 -4.49 -1.39
CA GLN A 41 -16.73 -4.38 -2.53
C GLN A 41 -16.44 -2.92 -2.83
N VAL A 42 -15.19 -2.62 -3.18
CA VAL A 42 -14.73 -1.29 -3.62
C VAL A 42 -13.90 -1.47 -4.88
N MET A 43 -14.27 -0.79 -5.96
CA MET A 43 -13.49 -0.82 -7.19
C MET A 43 -12.57 0.40 -7.23
N VAL A 44 -11.26 0.21 -7.33
CA VAL A 44 -10.31 1.30 -7.65
C VAL A 44 -10.20 1.37 -9.16
N LYS A 45 -10.78 2.41 -9.77
CA LYS A 45 -10.91 2.55 -11.24
C LYS A 45 -9.67 3.17 -11.87
N SER A 46 -9.10 4.20 -11.24
CA SER A 46 -7.89 4.87 -11.74
C SER A 46 -7.06 5.42 -10.59
N ILE A 47 -5.77 5.61 -10.85
CA ILE A 47 -4.76 6.07 -9.91
C ILE A 47 -3.88 7.05 -10.67
N ALA A 48 -3.63 8.23 -10.12
CA ALA A 48 -2.68 9.17 -10.70
C ALA A 48 -1.26 8.55 -10.69
N PRO A 49 -0.42 8.79 -11.71
CA PRO A 49 0.92 8.18 -11.79
C PRO A 49 1.80 8.42 -10.56
N ASP A 50 1.61 9.55 -9.88
CA ASP A 50 2.32 9.98 -8.68
C ASP A 50 1.62 9.58 -7.36
N GLN A 51 0.56 8.77 -7.43
CA GLN A 51 -0.26 8.37 -6.29
C GLN A 51 -0.93 9.55 -5.55
N SER A 52 -1.04 10.73 -6.17
CA SER A 52 -1.66 11.92 -5.55
C SER A 52 -3.19 11.83 -5.46
N SER A 53 -3.82 11.01 -6.31
CA SER A 53 -5.27 10.83 -6.31
C SER A 53 -5.69 9.46 -6.85
N ILE A 54 -6.88 9.03 -6.44
CA ILE A 54 -7.54 7.81 -6.93
C ILE A 54 -9.01 8.08 -7.23
N VAL A 55 -9.56 7.35 -8.19
CA VAL A 55 -11.01 7.24 -8.37
C VAL A 55 -11.44 5.87 -7.89
N ILE A 56 -12.35 5.85 -6.91
CA ILE A 56 -13.00 4.62 -6.45
C ILE A 56 -14.48 4.62 -6.80
N GLN A 57 -15.04 3.43 -7.00
CA GLN A 57 -16.47 3.21 -7.07
C GLN A 57 -16.93 2.39 -5.86
N PHE A 58 -17.92 2.93 -5.15
CA PHE A 58 -18.55 2.27 -4.01
C PHE A 58 -20.06 2.48 -4.06
N LYS A 59 -20.83 1.39 -3.93
CA LYS A 59 -22.30 1.40 -4.02
C LYS A 59 -22.83 2.16 -5.25
N GLY A 60 -22.19 1.95 -6.41
CA GLY A 60 -22.58 2.55 -7.70
C GLY A 60 -22.25 4.04 -7.87
N LYS A 61 -21.50 4.64 -6.93
CA LYS A 61 -21.05 6.04 -7.02
C LYS A 61 -19.54 6.11 -7.13
N ASP A 62 -19.06 6.99 -7.99
CA ASP A 62 -17.65 7.29 -8.16
C ASP A 62 -17.24 8.45 -7.24
N TYR A 63 -16.06 8.34 -6.63
CA TYR A 63 -15.48 9.34 -5.75
C TYR A 63 -14.04 9.60 -6.20
N LEU A 64 -13.68 10.87 -6.39
CA LEU A 64 -12.30 11.31 -6.61
C LEU A 64 -11.70 11.69 -5.25
N LEU A 65 -10.70 10.93 -4.81
CA LEU A 65 -10.04 11.12 -3.52
C LEU A 65 -8.61 11.58 -3.75
N PHE A 66 -8.14 12.50 -2.90
CA PHE A 66 -6.77 13.02 -2.93
C PHE A 66 -5.96 12.51 -1.74
N ALA A 67 -4.69 12.20 -1.97
CA ALA A 67 -3.76 11.81 -0.93
C ALA A 67 -3.65 12.93 0.12
N ILE A 68 -3.59 12.54 1.38
CA ILE A 68 -3.33 13.45 2.51
C ILE A 68 -2.21 12.89 3.38
N ASP A 69 -1.43 13.79 3.97
CA ASP A 69 -0.33 13.41 4.84
C ASP A 69 -0.81 12.65 6.08
N THR A 70 -0.03 11.66 6.49
CA THR A 70 -0.29 10.92 7.73
C THR A 70 1.00 10.73 8.52
N ASP A 71 0.90 10.86 9.84
CA ASP A 71 2.03 10.61 10.74
C ASP A 71 2.28 9.11 10.94
N THR A 72 1.29 8.27 10.60
CA THR A 72 1.32 6.82 10.87
C THR A 72 1.89 5.99 9.72
N GLY A 73 2.32 6.62 8.61
CA GLY A 73 2.80 5.92 7.41
C GLY A 73 1.72 5.14 6.65
N ALA A 74 0.45 5.40 6.94
CA ALA A 74 -0.68 4.85 6.18
C ALA A 74 -0.92 5.75 4.95
N LEU A 75 -1.19 5.16 3.79
CA LEU A 75 -1.63 5.96 2.65
C LEU A 75 -3.11 6.28 2.84
N ARG A 76 -3.43 7.55 2.97
CA ARG A 76 -4.81 8.02 3.17
C ARG A 76 -5.21 8.90 2.00
N TYR A 77 -6.36 8.61 1.43
CA TYR A 77 -7.00 9.39 0.38
C TYR A 77 -8.36 9.86 0.85
N GLN A 78 -8.74 11.09 0.55
CA GLN A 78 -10.01 11.65 1.00
C GLN A 78 -10.69 12.50 -0.07
N ASP A 79 -12.02 12.43 -0.11
CA ASP A 79 -12.87 13.46 -0.70
C ASP A 79 -13.58 14.22 0.44
N PRO A 80 -13.13 15.44 0.78
CA PRO A 80 -13.71 16.20 1.89
C PRO A 80 -15.19 16.53 1.71
N ARG A 81 -15.68 16.61 0.46
CA ARG A 81 -17.07 16.97 0.17
C ARG A 81 -18.03 15.83 0.52
N SER A 82 -17.68 14.60 0.17
CA SER A 82 -18.48 13.42 0.51
C SER A 82 -18.14 12.83 1.89
N GLY A 83 -16.98 13.15 2.45
CA GLY A 83 -16.47 12.52 3.67
C GLY A 83 -15.87 11.13 3.42
N ILE A 84 -15.86 10.65 2.18
CA ILE A 84 -15.31 9.34 1.84
C ILE A 84 -13.79 9.37 2.01
N THR A 85 -13.28 8.40 2.78
CA THR A 85 -11.85 8.26 3.04
C THR A 85 -11.43 6.82 2.79
N TRP A 86 -10.43 6.64 1.93
CA TRP A 86 -9.78 5.35 1.69
C TRP A 86 -8.45 5.33 2.41
N ILE A 87 -8.23 4.29 3.24
CA ILE A 87 -6.98 4.11 3.96
C ILE A 87 -6.39 2.78 3.52
N LYS A 88 -5.15 2.83 3.02
CA LYS A 88 -4.33 1.66 2.74
C LYS A 88 -3.30 1.53 3.87
N ILE A 89 -3.27 0.34 4.44
CA ILE A 89 -2.30 -0.10 5.44
C ILE A 89 -1.58 -1.34 4.90
N PRO A 90 -0.52 -1.85 5.54
CA PRO A 90 0.14 -3.05 5.07
C PRO A 90 -0.88 -4.19 4.88
N LEU A 91 -0.88 -4.77 3.68
CA LEU A 91 -1.67 -5.93 3.25
C LEU A 91 -3.20 -5.75 3.15
N LYS A 92 -3.79 -4.62 3.57
CA LYS A 92 -5.24 -4.41 3.50
C LYS A 92 -5.62 -2.93 3.40
N SER A 93 -6.88 -2.68 3.04
CA SER A 93 -7.44 -1.34 2.97
C SER A 93 -8.77 -1.25 3.71
N MET A 94 -9.25 -0.03 3.94
CA MET A 94 -10.56 0.24 4.51
C MET A 94 -11.17 1.51 3.93
N LEU A 95 -12.49 1.54 3.86
CA LEU A 95 -13.29 2.68 3.42
C LEU A 95 -14.08 3.23 4.60
N LEU A 96 -13.97 4.53 4.85
CA LEU A 96 -14.65 5.22 5.94
C LEU A 96 -15.55 6.34 5.41
N ASP A 97 -16.60 6.62 6.16
CA ASP A 97 -17.30 7.90 6.19
C ASP A 97 -16.73 8.71 7.35
N SER A 98 -15.79 9.59 7.05
CA SER A 98 -15.09 10.40 8.05
C SER A 98 -15.96 11.52 8.63
N ARG A 99 -17.10 11.86 7.99
CA ARG A 99 -18.05 12.83 8.57
C ARG A 99 -18.86 12.20 9.70
N LEU A 100 -19.22 10.94 9.53
CA LEU A 100 -19.98 10.18 10.54
C LEU A 100 -19.10 9.32 11.45
N GLY A 101 -17.78 9.30 11.23
CA GLY A 101 -16.84 8.44 11.97
C GLY A 101 -17.12 6.94 11.79
N ARG A 102 -17.71 6.54 10.65
CA ARG A 102 -18.21 5.17 10.44
C ARG A 102 -17.38 4.41 9.41
N GLN A 103 -17.05 3.16 9.72
CA GLN A 103 -16.47 2.25 8.73
C GLN A 103 -17.53 1.74 7.75
N LEU A 104 -17.27 1.91 6.45
CA LEU A 104 -18.16 1.49 5.36
C LEU A 104 -17.75 0.14 4.75
N ALA A 105 -16.44 -0.12 4.70
CA ALA A 105 -15.88 -1.41 4.29
C ALA A 105 -14.54 -1.63 5.01
N ASN A 106 -14.29 -2.85 5.47
CA ASN A 106 -13.11 -3.23 6.24
C ASN A 106 -12.39 -4.43 5.65
N ASP A 107 -11.11 -4.60 5.99
CA ASP A 107 -10.25 -5.71 5.55
C ASP A 107 -10.36 -5.97 4.03
N CYS A 108 -10.28 -4.88 3.26
CA CYS A 108 -10.36 -4.90 1.81
C CYS A 108 -9.04 -5.36 1.20
N ARG A 109 -9.10 -6.36 0.34
CA ARG A 109 -7.94 -6.93 -0.37
C ARG A 109 -8.29 -7.10 -1.85
N LEU A 110 -7.29 -6.90 -2.71
CA LEU A 110 -7.43 -7.10 -4.15
C LEU A 110 -7.64 -8.59 -4.48
#